data_AF-A0A7D5RYB3-F1
#
_entry.id   AF-A0A7D5RYB3-F1
#
_cell.length_a   1.000
_cell.length_b   1.000
_cell.length_c   1.000
_cell.angle_alpha   90.00
_cell.angle_beta   90.00
_cell.angle_gamma   90.00
#
_symmetry.space_group_name_H-M   'P 1'
#
loop_
_entity.id
_entity.type
_entity.pdbx_description
1 polymer ?
#
loop_
_entity_poly.entity_id
_entity_poly.type
_entity_poly.pdbx_seq_one_letter_code
_entity_poly.pdbx_strand_id
1 'polypeptide(L)'
;MARRCPISNKAVMTGNNVSHANNRTRRRFEPNLQTASLMSEALGRPIRIRLSTNGLRTVEHRGGIDAVLRKTPAAKLTPELRRLKRELKRAEKPRRVRAALLPAAAPVSPPLVRRRSPVGHHIP
;
A
#
# COMPACT_ATOMS: atom_id res chain seq x y z
N MET A 1 16.87 15.69 15.09
CA MET A 1 15.99 15.10 14.04
C MET A 1 14.61 15.75 14.08
N ALA A 2 14.05 16.13 12.92
CA ALA A 2 12.71 16.68 12.85
C ALA A 2 11.66 15.57 13.05
N ARG A 3 10.92 15.60 14.18
CA ARG A 3 9.79 14.70 14.45
C ARG A 3 8.59 15.11 13.60
N ARG A 4 8.62 14.78 12.31
CA ARG A 4 7.52 15.01 11.36
C ARG A 4 7.01 13.69 10.79
N CYS A 5 5.70 13.52 10.75
CA CYS A 5 5.10 12.39 10.05
C CYS A 5 5.20 12.60 8.53
N PRO A 6 5.69 11.62 7.75
CA PRO A 6 5.93 11.77 6.32
C PRO A 6 4.64 11.78 5.48
N ILE A 7 3.56 11.18 5.98
CA ILE A 7 2.25 11.15 5.30
C ILE A 7 1.36 12.33 5.70
N SER A 8 1.30 12.63 7.00
CA SER A 8 0.36 13.63 7.55
C SER A 8 0.99 15.00 7.81
N ASN A 9 2.31 15.16 7.64
CA ASN A 9 3.08 16.37 7.95
C ASN A 9 2.89 16.93 9.37
N LYS A 10 2.34 16.14 10.29
CA LYS A 10 2.23 16.53 11.69
C LYS A 10 3.62 16.80 12.25
N ALA A 11 3.84 18.02 12.71
CA ALA A 11 5.09 18.49 13.29
C ALA A 11 4.93 18.73 14.80
N VAL A 12 6.06 18.93 15.47
CA VAL A 12 6.09 19.36 16.87
C VAL A 12 5.41 20.72 16.99
N MET A 13 4.48 20.85 17.93
CA MET A 13 3.87 22.12 18.29
C MET A 13 4.49 22.62 19.59
N THR A 14 4.67 23.93 19.72
CA THR A 14 5.08 24.57 20.97
C THR A 14 3.89 25.26 21.59
N GLY A 15 3.73 25.13 22.91
CA GLY A 15 2.72 25.87 23.65
C GLY A 15 3.13 26.07 25.10
N ASN A 16 2.17 26.44 25.95
CA ASN A 16 2.40 26.67 27.37
C ASN A 16 1.60 25.66 28.21
N ASN A 17 2.15 25.22 29.33
CA ASN A 17 1.32 24.79 30.45
C ASN A 17 0.81 26.05 31.15
N VAL A 18 -0.47 26.09 31.49
CA VAL A 18 -1.09 27.18 32.22
C VAL A 18 -1.62 26.59 33.53
N SER A 19 -1.16 27.10 34.68
CA SER A 19 -1.70 26.71 35.98
C SER A 19 -3.01 27.45 36.27
N HIS A 20 -3.73 27.05 37.33
CA HIS A 20 -4.90 27.77 37.83
C HIS A 20 -4.60 29.24 38.19
N ALA A 21 -3.35 29.54 38.58
CA ALA A 21 -2.88 30.90 38.85
C ALA A 21 -2.35 31.62 37.58
N ASN A 22 -2.59 31.08 36.38
CA ASN A 22 -2.10 31.61 35.09
C ASN A 22 -0.58 31.68 34.92
N ASN A 23 0.19 30.93 35.71
CA ASN A 23 1.64 30.82 35.49
C ASN A 23 1.89 29.99 34.22
N ARG A 24 2.62 30.58 33.26
CA ARG A 24 2.86 30.00 31.93
C ARG A 24 4.27 29.41 31.84
N THR A 25 4.39 28.10 31.68
CA THR A 25 5.67 27.43 31.41
C THR A 25 5.71 26.84 30.00
N ARG A 26 6.83 26.99 29.28
CA ARG A 26 6.94 26.53 27.88
C ARG A 26 6.96 25.00 27.82
N ARG A 27 6.18 24.41 26.91
CA ARG A 27 6.16 22.96 26.65
C ARG A 27 6.18 22.64 25.15
N ARG A 28 6.62 21.43 24.84
CA ARG A 28 6.63 20.88 23.47
C ARG A 28 5.62 19.74 23.37
N PHE A 29 4.78 19.78 22.33
CA PHE A 29 3.83 18.73 21.99
C PHE A 29 4.39 17.93 20.83
N GLU A 30 4.88 16.73 21.13
CA GLU A 30 5.48 15.86 20.12
C GLU A 30 4.44 14.89 19.57
N PRO A 31 4.41 14.66 18.24
CA PRO A 31 3.53 13.65 17.66
C PRO A 31 3.98 12.24 18.09
N ASN A 32 3.01 11.36 18.40
CA ASN A 32 3.26 9.93 18.63
C ASN A 32 3.68 9.26 17.33
N LEU A 33 4.99 9.18 17.08
CA LEU A 33 5.60 8.58 15.89
C LEU A 33 5.98 7.11 16.19
N GLN A 34 5.35 6.20 15.47
CA GLN A 34 5.59 4.75 15.57
C GLN A 34 6.16 4.23 14.26
N THR A 35 7.06 3.26 14.34
CA THR A 35 7.61 2.59 13.15
C THR A 35 6.64 1.48 12.74
N ALA A 36 6.01 1.63 11.58
CA ALA A 36 5.08 0.64 11.04
C ALA A 36 5.62 0.06 9.74
N SER A 37 5.37 -1.24 9.52
CA SER A 37 5.63 -1.91 8.25
C SER A 37 4.32 -2.06 7.49
N LEU A 38 4.19 -1.43 6.33
CA LEU A 38 3.01 -1.50 5.49
C LEU A 38 3.34 -2.30 4.22
N MET A 39 2.49 -3.25 3.86
CA MET A 39 2.63 -3.99 2.60
C MET A 39 2.17 -3.11 1.43
N SER A 40 2.95 -3.10 0.34
CA SER A 40 2.59 -2.47 -0.93
C SER A 40 2.29 -3.54 -1.96
N GLU A 41 1.11 -3.49 -2.57
CA GLU A 41 0.66 -4.46 -3.59
C GLU A 41 1.31 -4.20 -4.95
N ALA A 42 1.63 -2.92 -5.22
CA ALA A 42 2.27 -2.52 -6.46
C ALA A 42 3.76 -2.91 -6.51
N LEU A 43 4.45 -2.88 -5.36
CA LEU A 43 5.88 -3.22 -5.25
C LEU A 43 6.13 -4.63 -4.71
N GLY A 44 5.15 -5.28 -4.10
CA GLY A 44 5.28 -6.63 -3.54
C GLY A 44 6.24 -6.74 -2.36
N ARG A 45 6.56 -5.62 -1.68
CA ARG A 45 7.51 -5.58 -0.56
C ARG A 45 6.96 -4.79 0.64
N PRO A 46 7.32 -5.15 1.88
CA PRO A 46 7.00 -4.36 3.06
C PRO A 46 7.82 -3.07 3.07
N ILE A 47 7.15 -1.93 3.27
CA ILE A 47 7.80 -0.62 3.41
C ILE A 47 7.74 -0.22 4.88
N ARG A 48 8.92 -0.03 5.48
CA ARG A 48 9.07 0.46 6.86
C ARG A 48 9.06 1.98 6.86
N ILE A 49 8.10 2.59 7.54
CA ILE A 49 7.95 4.05 7.60
C ILE A 49 7.61 4.46 9.03
N ARG A 50 8.16 5.57 9.50
CA ARG A 50 7.74 6.19 10.77
C ARG A 50 6.45 6.99 10.54
N LEU A 51 5.35 6.58 11.16
CA LEU A 51 4.04 7.20 10.99
C LEU A 51 3.47 7.70 12.31
N SER A 52 2.73 8.81 12.26
CA SER A 52 1.84 9.20 13.36
C SER A 52 0.58 8.34 13.36
N THR A 53 -0.09 8.19 14.50
CA THR A 53 -1.39 7.50 14.61
C THR A 53 -2.44 8.01 13.62
N ASN A 54 -2.53 9.33 13.41
CA ASN A 54 -3.42 9.89 12.38
C ASN A 54 -2.99 9.52 10.94
N GLY A 55 -1.69 9.35 10.73
CA GLY A 55 -1.13 8.89 9.47
C GLY A 55 -1.57 7.46 9.18
N LEU A 56 -1.46 6.58 10.18
CA LEU A 56 -1.92 5.19 10.08
C LEU A 56 -3.42 5.11 9.74
N ARG A 57 -4.26 5.84 10.49
CA ARG A 57 -5.72 5.93 10.22
C ARG A 57 -6.03 6.43 8.80
N THR A 58 -5.24 7.38 8.29
CA THR A 58 -5.40 7.89 6.92
C THR A 58 -5.02 6.85 5.87
N VAL A 59 -3.99 6.04 6.12
CA VAL A 59 -3.58 4.96 5.23
C VAL A 59 -4.66 3.88 5.15
N GLU A 60 -5.18 3.46 6.29
CA GLU A 60 -6.23 2.44 6.37
C GLU A 60 -7.52 2.92 5.69
N HIS A 61 -7.99 4.14 6.01
CA HIS A 61 -9.18 4.71 5.37
C HIS A 61 -9.05 4.86 3.84
N ARG A 62 -7.83 5.01 3.32
CA ARG A 62 -7.61 5.16 1.87
C ARG A 62 -7.41 3.83 1.14
N GLY A 63 -7.35 2.71 1.86
CA GLY A 63 -7.12 1.38 1.28
C GLY A 63 -5.64 1.11 0.99
N GLY A 64 -4.74 1.54 1.88
CA GLY A 64 -3.32 1.17 1.82
C GLY A 64 -2.37 2.28 1.36
N ILE A 65 -1.08 1.95 1.37
CA ILE A 65 0.01 2.92 1.14
C ILE A 65 0.03 3.40 -0.32
N ASP A 66 -0.29 2.51 -1.26
CA ASP A 66 -0.25 2.79 -2.70
C ASP A 66 -1.34 3.81 -3.09
N ALA A 67 -2.54 3.67 -2.54
CA ALA A 67 -3.64 4.61 -2.75
C ALA A 67 -3.31 6.02 -2.21
N VAL A 68 -2.67 6.09 -1.04
CA VAL A 68 -2.21 7.35 -0.44
C VAL A 68 -1.16 8.03 -1.33
N LEU A 69 -0.18 7.28 -1.82
CA LEU A 69 0.91 7.78 -2.67
C LEU A 69 0.41 8.24 -4.04
N ARG A 70 -0.61 7.56 -4.59
CA ARG A 70 -1.25 7.92 -5.86
C ARG A 70 -2.06 9.22 -5.74
N LYS A 71 -2.89 9.36 -4.70
CA LYS A 71 -3.76 10.53 -4.49
C LYS A 71 -3.04 11.76 -3.95
N THR A 72 -1.97 11.60 -3.17
CA THR A 72 -1.31 12.74 -2.50
C THR A 72 -0.34 13.47 -3.44
N PRO A 73 -0.38 14.81 -3.54
CA PRO A 73 0.53 15.59 -4.38
C PRO A 73 1.94 15.66 -3.78
N ALA A 74 2.97 15.66 -4.64
CA ALA A 74 4.40 15.54 -4.26
C ALA A 74 4.88 16.59 -3.24
N ALA A 75 4.26 17.77 -3.22
CA ALA A 75 4.55 18.85 -2.28
C ALA A 75 4.37 18.42 -0.82
N LYS A 76 3.38 17.55 -0.53
CA LYS A 76 3.05 17.10 0.83
C LYS A 76 3.87 15.87 1.28
N LEU A 77 4.77 15.34 0.45
CA LEU A 77 5.55 14.15 0.77
C LEU A 77 7.01 14.49 1.11
N THR A 78 7.56 13.74 2.05
CA THR A 78 9.00 13.75 2.37
C THR A 78 9.85 13.18 1.21
N PRO A 79 11.16 13.46 1.17
CA PRO A 79 12.05 12.97 0.11
C PRO A 79 12.00 11.44 -0.09
N GLU A 80 11.90 10.68 1.00
CA GLU A 80 11.77 9.21 0.98
C GLU A 80 10.49 8.76 0.26
N LEU A 81 9.35 9.36 0.59
CA LEU A 81 8.08 9.03 -0.06
C LEU A 81 8.04 9.51 -1.52
N ARG A 82 8.76 10.59 -1.87
CA ARG A 82 8.91 11.01 -3.28
C ARG A 82 9.71 9.99 -4.11
N ARG A 83 10.68 9.30 -3.52
CA ARG A 83 11.39 8.18 -4.17
C ARG A 83 10.43 7.02 -4.40
N LEU A 84 9.69 6.62 -3.37
CA LEU A 84 8.67 5.56 -3.47
C LEU A 84 7.59 5.87 -4.51
N LYS A 85 7.12 7.12 -4.59
CA LYS A 85 6.14 7.52 -5.62
C LYS A 85 6.69 7.38 -7.04
N ARG A 86 7.99 7.68 -7.25
CA ARG A 86 8.64 7.49 -8.56
C ARG A 86 8.79 6.01 -8.89
N GLU A 87 9.14 5.20 -7.91
CA GLU A 87 9.23 3.75 -8.05
C GLU A 87 7.87 3.12 -8.37
N LEU A 88 6.80 3.56 -7.70
CA LEU A 88 5.43 3.13 -8.01
C LEU A 88 5.04 3.50 -9.45
N LYS A 89 5.27 4.75 -9.87
CA LYS A 89 5.02 5.18 -11.25
C LYS A 89 5.81 4.34 -12.27
N ARG A 90 7.04 3.95 -11.92
CA ARG A 90 7.88 3.10 -12.76
C ARG A 90 7.36 1.66 -12.81
N ALA A 91 6.82 1.13 -11.72
CA ALA A 91 6.28 -0.23 -11.62
C ALA A 91 4.86 -0.37 -12.24
N GLU A 92 4.06 0.69 -12.25
CA GLU A 92 2.75 0.71 -12.93
C GLU A 92 2.89 0.61 -14.46
N LYS A 93 3.92 1.23 -15.04
CA LYS A 93 4.18 1.23 -16.49
C LYS A 93 4.41 -0.17 -17.12
N PRO A 94 5.27 -1.05 -16.59
CA PRO A 94 5.54 -2.36 -17.18
C PRO A 94 4.37 -3.33 -17.05
N ARG A 95 3.51 -3.20 -16.02
CA ARG A 95 2.33 -4.07 -15.87
C ARG A 95 1.30 -3.86 -16.98
N ARG A 96 1.11 -2.61 -17.46
CA ARG A 96 0.17 -2.32 -18.55
C ARG A 96 0.58 -2.97 -19.88
N VAL A 97 1.88 -3.02 -20.16
CA VAL A 97 2.43 -3.66 -21.36
C VAL A 97 2.35 -5.20 -21.26
N ARG A 98 2.58 -5.75 -20.07
CA ARG A 98 2.58 -7.21 -19.83
C ARG A 98 1.17 -7.80 -19.72
N ALA A 99 0.20 -7.06 -19.20
CA ALA A 99 -1.21 -7.49 -19.15
C ALA A 99 -1.89 -7.46 -20.52
N ALA A 100 -1.46 -6.57 -21.43
CA ALA A 100 -1.94 -6.53 -22.81
C ALA A 100 -1.37 -7.67 -23.68
N LEU A 101 -0.35 -8.39 -23.23
CA LEU A 101 0.36 -9.41 -24.01
C LEU A 101 0.08 -10.86 -23.56
N LEU A 102 -0.80 -11.09 -22.57
CA LEU A 102 -1.25 -12.45 -22.25
C LEU A 102 -2.53 -12.75 -23.04
N PRO A 103 -2.50 -13.62 -24.06
CA PRO A 103 -3.73 -14.18 -24.59
C PRO A 103 -4.39 -14.99 -23.47
N ALA A 104 -5.69 -14.74 -23.25
CA ALA A 104 -6.53 -15.56 -22.40
C ALA A 104 -6.32 -17.03 -22.76
N ALA A 105 -5.75 -17.80 -21.84
CA ALA A 105 -5.58 -19.23 -22.01
C ALA A 105 -6.95 -19.85 -22.30
N ALA A 106 -7.10 -20.38 -23.51
CA ALA A 106 -8.30 -21.06 -23.96
C ALA A 106 -8.69 -22.18 -22.98
N PRO A 107 -9.98 -22.41 -22.71
CA PRO A 107 -10.40 -23.59 -21.98
C PRO A 107 -10.05 -24.81 -22.83
N VAL A 108 -9.06 -25.58 -22.40
CA VAL A 108 -8.67 -26.85 -23.01
C VAL A 108 -9.87 -27.78 -22.86
N SER A 109 -10.61 -27.99 -23.95
CA SER A 109 -11.68 -28.97 -24.04
C SER A 109 -11.16 -30.34 -23.57
N PRO A 110 -11.78 -30.98 -22.57
CA PRO A 110 -11.37 -32.31 -22.15
C PRO A 110 -11.55 -33.30 -23.33
N PRO A 111 -10.61 -34.24 -23.54
CA PRO A 111 -10.68 -35.14 -24.68
C PRO A 111 -11.91 -36.05 -24.56
N LEU A 112 -12.70 -36.07 -25.63
CA LEU A 112 -13.75 -37.05 -25.89
C LEU A 112 -13.19 -38.47 -25.64
N VAL A 113 -13.58 -39.08 -24.53
CA VAL A 113 -13.35 -40.50 -24.27
C VAL A 113 -14.06 -41.29 -25.36
N ARG A 114 -13.27 -41.86 -26.28
CA ARG A 114 -13.71 -42.72 -27.37
C ARG A 114 -14.54 -43.87 -26.78
N ARG A 115 -15.82 -43.93 -27.17
CA ARG A 115 -16.63 -45.15 -27.06
C ARG A 115 -15.90 -46.27 -27.82
N ARG A 116 -15.31 -47.21 -27.09
CA ARG A 116 -14.95 -48.52 -27.63
C ARG A 116 -16.07 -49.48 -27.28
N SER A 117 -17.02 -49.62 -28.21
CA SER A 117 -17.72 -50.88 -28.37
C SER A 117 -16.70 -51.93 -28.83
N PRO A 118 -16.77 -53.16 -28.31
CA PRO A 118 -16.75 -54.29 -29.24
C PRO A 118 -17.91 -55.23 -28.89
N VAL A 119 -18.83 -55.43 -29.83
CA VAL A 119 -18.94 -56.65 -30.65
C VAL A 119 -19.03 -57.90 -29.78
N GLY A 120 -20.22 -58.51 -29.81
CA GLY A 120 -20.61 -59.58 -28.91
C GLY A 120 -19.83 -60.88 -29.05
N HIS A 121 -20.04 -61.75 -28.07
CA HIS A 121 -19.86 -63.19 -28.19
C HIS A 121 -21.11 -63.89 -27.66
N HIS A 122 -21.48 -64.86 -28.46
CA HIS A 122 -22.65 -65.71 -28.46
C HIS A 122 -22.29 -67.01 -27.71
N ILE A 123 -23.32 -67.79 -27.31
CA ILE A 123 -23.34 -69.26 -27.08
C ILE A 123 -23.33 -69.70 -25.60
N PRO A 124 -24.07 -70.77 -25.23
CA PRO A 124 -25.40 -71.24 -25.66
C PRO A 124 -26.49 -71.06 -24.59
#